data_AF-K2KLT2-F1
#
_entry.id   AF-K2KLT2-F1
#
_cell.length_a   1.000
_cell.length_b   1.000
_cell.length_c   1.000
_cell.angle_alpha   90.00
_cell.angle_beta   90.00
_cell.angle_gamma   90.00
#
_symmetry.space_group_name_H-M   'P 1'
#
loop_
_entity.id
_entity.type
_entity.pdbx_description
1 polymer ?
#
loop_
_entity_poly.entity_id
_entity_poly.type
_entity_poly.pdbx_seq_one_letter_code
_entity_poly.pdbx_strand_id
1 'polypeptide(L)' 'MTEDQLEQQSLESFAEDGWEVAHGSDIAHEGLYPERIDYKQILLFADPETALRRVNPRLPESTIEQVVALSVLSGSWTM' A
#
# COMPACT_ATOMS: atom_id res chain seq x y z
N MET A 1 1.18 -24.09 17.56
CA MET A 1 1.21 -23.05 16.52
C MET A 1 2.22 -22.00 16.95
N THR A 2 3.22 -21.72 16.12
CA THR A 2 4.23 -20.67 16.31
C THR A 2 3.85 -19.40 15.53
N GLU A 3 4.56 -18.29 15.74
CA GLU A 3 4.39 -17.05 14.96
C GLU A 3 4.62 -17.30 13.46
N ASP A 4 5.74 -17.96 13.10
CA ASP A 4 6.04 -18.34 11.71
C ASP A 4 4.92 -19.17 11.07
N GLN A 5 4.32 -20.11 11.81
CA GLN A 5 3.23 -20.93 11.28
C GLN A 5 1.96 -20.11 11.03
N LEU A 6 1.66 -19.15 11.92
CA LEU A 6 0.53 -18.25 11.76
C LEU A 6 0.75 -17.30 10.58
N GLU A 7 1.98 -16.79 10.41
CA GLU A 7 2.36 -15.95 9.29
C GLU A 7 2.17 -16.69 7.96
N GLN A 8 2.75 -17.88 7.81
CA GLN A 8 2.63 -18.67 6.57
C GLN A 8 1.17 -18.99 6.24
N GLN A 9 0.37 -19.41 7.23
CA GLN A 9 -1.06 -19.67 7.01
C GLN A 9 -1.83 -18.42 6.58
N SER A 10 -1.46 -17.25 7.10
CA SER A 10 -2.07 -15.98 6.71
C SER A 10 -1.70 -15.62 5.27
N LEU A 11 -0.43 -15.74 4.91
CA LEU A 11 0.04 -15.49 3.54
C LEU A 11 -0.63 -16.43 2.52
N GLU A 12 -0.75 -17.72 2.85
CA GLU A 12 -1.47 -18.70 2.02
C GLU A 12 -2.93 -18.29 1.81
N SER A 13 -3.63 -17.89 2.88
CA SER A 13 -5.03 -17.45 2.79
C SER A 13 -5.20 -16.21 1.91
N PHE A 14 -4.28 -15.24 2.01
CA PHE A 14 -4.29 -14.06 1.13
C PHE A 14 -3.96 -14.41 -0.32
N ALA A 15 -3.03 -15.34 -0.56
CA ALA A 15 -2.70 -15.79 -1.91
C ALA A 15 -3.90 -16.48 -2.59
N GLU A 16 -4.69 -17.25 -1.84
CA GLU A 16 -5.94 -17.85 -2.33
C GLU A 16 -6.98 -16.80 -2.78
N ASP A 17 -7.03 -15.65 -2.08
CA ASP A 17 -7.86 -14.50 -2.43
C ASP A 17 -7.27 -13.63 -3.58
N GLY A 18 -6.11 -14.02 -4.12
CA GLY A 18 -5.47 -13.36 -5.25
C GLY A 18 -4.53 -12.20 -4.88
N TRP A 19 -4.10 -12.12 -3.62
CA TRP A 19 -3.10 -11.15 -3.18
C TRP A 19 -1.68 -11.61 -3.53
N GLU A 20 -0.82 -10.64 -3.83
CA GLU A 20 0.60 -10.87 -4.07
C GLU A 20 1.42 -10.54 -2.82
N VAL A 21 2.46 -11.34 -2.56
CA VAL A 21 3.38 -11.12 -1.45
C VAL A 21 4.57 -10.32 -1.95
N ALA A 22 4.80 -9.15 -1.36
CA ALA A 22 5.97 -8.32 -1.63
C ALA A 22 6.90 -8.28 -0.40
N HIS A 23 8.20 -8.39 -0.64
CA HIS A 23 9.20 -8.26 0.43
C HIS A 23 9.54 -6.79 0.67
N GLY A 24 9.53 -6.38 1.93
CA GLY A 24 9.77 -4.98 2.32
C GLY A 24 11.11 -4.42 1.83
N SER A 25 12.15 -5.25 1.73
CA SER A 25 13.47 -4.87 1.19
C SER A 25 13.43 -4.59 -0.31
N ASP A 26 12.61 -5.34 -1.05
CA ASP A 26 12.54 -5.22 -2.50
C ASP A 26 11.80 -3.94 -2.88
N ILE A 27 10.77 -3.57 -2.10
CA ILE A 27 9.95 -2.37 -2.33
C ILE A 27 10.43 -1.12 -1.57
N ALA A 28 11.51 -1.22 -0.81
CA ALA A 28 12.11 -0.08 -0.12
C ALA A 28 12.62 0.97 -1.12
N HIS A 29 12.86 2.21 -0.66
CA HIS A 29 13.34 3.30 -1.52
C HIS A 29 14.72 3.02 -2.16
N GLU A 30 15.47 2.07 -1.61
CA GLU A 30 16.76 1.59 -2.10
C GLU A 30 16.70 0.13 -2.61
N GLY A 31 15.50 -0.43 -2.69
CA GLY A 31 15.24 -1.80 -3.10
C GLY A 31 15.31 -2.02 -4.61
N LEU A 32 15.07 -3.27 -5.02
CA LEU A 32 15.09 -3.70 -6.43
C LEU A 32 13.91 -3.12 -7.23
N TYR A 33 12.77 -2.93 -6.57
CA TYR A 33 11.51 -2.45 -7.16
C TYR A 33 10.93 -1.35 -6.26
N PRO A 34 11.56 -0.16 -6.21
CA PRO A 34 11.23 0.85 -5.22
C PRO A 34 9.81 1.39 -5.43
N GLU A 35 8.91 1.04 -4.51
CA GLU A 35 7.55 1.58 -4.42
C GLU A 35 7.40 2.58 -3.26
N ARG A 36 8.27 2.46 -2.25
CA ARG A 36 8.36 3.40 -1.13
C ARG A 36 9.35 4.53 -1.44
N ILE A 37 9.02 5.73 -0.98
CA ILE A 37 9.89 6.92 -1.03
C ILE A 37 10.83 6.98 0.17
N ASP A 38 10.41 6.43 1.32
CA ASP A 38 11.20 6.29 2.53
C ASP A 38 10.67 5.13 3.42
N TYR A 39 11.38 4.81 4.49
CA TYR A 39 10.98 3.76 5.44
C TYR A 39 9.82 4.15 6.37
N LYS A 40 9.43 5.43 6.42
CA LYS A 40 8.33 5.94 7.26
C LYS A 40 7.00 5.87 6.54
N GLN A 41 7.00 5.70 5.22
CA GLN A 41 5.81 5.56 4.42
C GLN A 41 5.03 4.30 4.81
N ILE A 42 3.77 4.51 5.20
CA ILE A 42 2.85 3.46 5.63
C ILE A 42 2.00 2.93 4.46
N LEU A 43 1.73 3.78 3.46
CA LEU A 43 0.88 3.47 2.31
C LEU A 43 1.69 3.41 1.02
N LEU A 44 1.48 2.43 0.14
CA LEU A 44 2.10 2.37 -1.19
C LEU A 44 1.29 3.22 -2.18
N PHE A 45 1.47 4.55 -2.19
CA PHE A 45 0.52 5.51 -2.78
C PHE A 45 0.05 5.24 -4.22
N ALA A 46 0.87 4.61 -5.07
CA ALA A 46 0.48 4.25 -6.43
C ALA A 46 -0.75 3.31 -6.47
N ASP A 47 -0.85 2.38 -5.52
CA ASP A 47 -1.93 1.39 -5.47
C ASP A 47 -3.26 1.98 -5.00
N PRO A 48 -3.35 2.69 -3.85
CA PRO A 48 -4.56 3.38 -3.45
C PRO A 48 -5.02 4.41 -4.47
N GLU A 49 -4.10 5.16 -5.10
CA GLU A 49 -4.49 6.12 -6.13
C GLU A 49 -5.16 5.41 -7.31
N THR A 50 -4.54 4.34 -7.83
CA THR A 50 -5.11 3.53 -8.92
C THR A 50 -6.45 2.92 -8.52
N ALA A 51 -6.56 2.41 -7.28
CA ALA A 51 -7.80 1.85 -6.75
C ALA A 51 -8.90 2.92 -6.61
N LEU A 52 -8.58 4.11 -6.10
CA LEU A 52 -9.50 5.23 -5.96
C LEU A 52 -10.09 5.63 -7.31
N ARG A 53 -9.26 5.71 -8.35
CA ARG A 53 -9.68 5.98 -9.73
C ARG A 53 -10.61 4.90 -10.26
N ARG A 54 -10.22 3.63 -10.09
CA ARG A 54 -10.97 2.46 -10.56
C ARG A 54 -12.35 2.35 -9.90
N VAL A 55 -12.42 2.57 -8.59
CA VAL A 55 -13.67 2.46 -7.82
C VAL A 55 -14.59 3.67 -8.06
N ASN A 56 -14.02 4.85 -8.36
CA ASN A 56 -14.77 6.09 -8.49
C ASN A 56 -14.66 6.73 -9.88
N PRO A 57 -15.06 6.05 -10.98
CA PRO A 57 -14.83 6.50 -12.35
C PRO A 57 -15.60 7.78 -12.74
N ARG A 58 -16.53 8.24 -11.89
CA ARG A 58 -17.34 9.45 -12.13
C ARG A 58 -16.83 10.66 -11.36
N LEU A 59 -15.90 10.49 -10.44
CA LEU A 59 -15.35 11.62 -9.69
C LEU A 59 -14.40 12.42 -10.59
N PRO A 60 -14.39 13.75 -10.46
CA PRO A 60 -13.39 14.57 -11.10
C PRO A 60 -11.99 14.17 -10.64
N GLU A 61 -11.04 14.24 -11.57
CA GLU A 61 -9.61 14.03 -11.34
C GLU A 61 -9.09 14.79 -10.12
N SER A 62 -9.44 16.07 -10.05
CA SER A 62 -9.04 16.97 -8.96
C SER A 62 -9.53 16.53 -7.59
N THR A 63 -10.65 15.78 -7.50
CA THR A 63 -11.13 15.21 -6.24
C THR A 63 -10.26 14.05 -5.80
N ILE A 64 -9.83 13.19 -6.74
CA ILE A 64 -8.92 12.07 -6.43
C ILE A 64 -7.57 12.60 -5.97
N GLU A 65 -7.00 13.57 -6.70
CA GLU A 65 -5.74 14.23 -6.33
C GLU A 65 -5.78 14.83 -4.91
N GLN A 66 -6.89 15.49 -4.56
CA GLN A 66 -7.09 16.04 -3.20
C GLN A 66 -7.10 14.96 -2.12
N VAL A 67 -7.81 13.84 -2.35
CA VAL A 67 -7.88 12.73 -1.37
C VAL A 67 -6.51 12.08 -1.18
N VAL A 68 -5.76 11.87 -2.27
CA VAL A 68 -4.40 11.33 -2.21
C VAL A 68 -3.50 12.27 -1.42
N ALA A 69 -3.54 13.57 -1.72
CA ALA A 69 -2.75 14.58 -1.00
C ALA A 69 -3.08 14.64 0.50
N LEU A 70 -4.37 14.59 0.87
CA LEU A 70 -4.79 14.53 2.28
C LEU A 70 -4.30 13.26 2.97
N SER A 71 -4.29 12.12 2.27
CA SER A 71 -3.84 10.84 2.82
C SER A 71 -2.33 10.84 3.12
N VAL A 72 -1.53 11.49 2.27
CA VAL A 72 -0.08 11.72 2.51
C VAL A 72 0.13 12.59 3.75
N LEU A 73 -0.65 13.66 3.89
CA LEU A 73 -0.54 14.59 5.02
C LEU A 73 -0.99 13.95 6.34
N SER A 74 -2.04 13.12 6.32
CA SER A 74 -2.51 12.40 7.52
C SER A 74 -1.63 11.22 7.92
N GLY A 75 -0.78 10.72 7.00
CA GLY A 75 0.25 9.73 7.31
C GLY A 75 1.34 10.27 8.25
N SER A 76 1.43 11.60 8.40
CA SER A 76 2.07 12.25 9.54
C SER A 76 1.10 12.25 10.72
N TRP A 77 0.93 11.10 11.38
CA TRP A 77 0.35 11.09 12.72
C TRP A 77 1.22 12.01 13.57
N THR A 78 0.68 13.19 13.82
CA THR A 78 1.28 14.24 14.61
C THR A 78 1.44 13.66 16.02
N MET A 79 2.69 13.63 16.48
CA MET A 79 3.02 13.49 17.89
C MET A 79 2.48 14.70 18.66
#